data_AF-A0A182SGD1-F1
#
_entry.id   AF-A0A182SGD1-F1
#
_cell.length_a   1.000
_cell.length_b   1.000
_cell.length_c   1.000
_cell.angle_alpha   90.00
_cell.angle_beta   90.00
_cell.angle_gamma   90.00
#
_symmetry.space_group_name_H-M   'P 1'
#
loop_
_entity.id
_entity.type
_entity.pdbx_description
1 polymer ?
#
loop_
_entity_poly.entity_id
_entity_poly.type
_entity_poly.pdbx_seq_one_letter_code
_entity_poly.pdbx_strand_id
1 'polypeptide(L)'
;MQSLGYCCGRKYTFNPQVLCCYGKQLCTIPRDAKYYSYQNRYTYCQKCFNEIPGDTVTLGDDPMQSQTQIKKDQFKEMKNDHLELEPFVDCLDCGRKQHQICVLYLESIWPGGFVCDACLKKKGQKRKDNKFNAKRLPTSKLGTYIETRVNNFLKKKEAGAGEVHIRVVSSSDKMVEVKPGMRSRFVENGEMLPEFPYRAKALFAFEEVDGVDVCFFGMHVQEYGSECAAPNTRRVYIAYLDSVHFFRPRQYRTSVYHEILLGYMDYAKQLGYTMAHIWACPPSEGDDYIFHCHPPEQRIPKPKRLQEWYKKMLDKGMVERTIQDYKDILKQAMEDKLQSASELPYFE
;
A
#
# COMPACT_ATOMS: atom_id res chain seq x y z
N MET A 1 -8.66 32.94 -13.41
CA MET A 1 -8.55 32.61 -11.98
C MET A 1 -7.13 32.78 -11.45
N GLN A 2 -6.12 32.13 -12.02
CA GLN A 2 -4.72 32.29 -11.56
C GLN A 2 -4.21 33.73 -11.64
N SER A 3 -4.51 34.45 -12.72
CA SER A 3 -4.22 35.89 -12.87
C SER A 3 -4.85 36.77 -11.78
N LEU A 4 -5.91 36.29 -11.11
CA LEU A 4 -6.60 36.99 -10.02
C LEU A 4 -6.06 36.62 -8.64
N GLY A 5 -5.02 35.77 -8.56
CA GLY A 5 -4.38 35.33 -7.32
C GLY A 5 -5.00 34.08 -6.68
N TYR A 6 -5.77 33.28 -7.42
CA TYR A 6 -6.27 31.97 -7.00
C TYR A 6 -5.35 30.84 -7.47
N CYS A 7 -5.33 29.71 -6.75
CA CYS A 7 -4.51 28.53 -7.05
C CYS A 7 -4.88 27.94 -8.41
N CYS A 8 -6.17 27.80 -8.69
CA CYS A 8 -6.71 27.38 -9.98
C CYS A 8 -8.15 27.88 -10.14
N GLY A 9 -8.80 27.51 -11.25
CA GLY A 9 -10.22 27.79 -11.51
C GLY A 9 -11.05 26.54 -11.78
N ARG A 10 -10.60 25.40 -11.24
CA ARG A 10 -11.24 24.10 -11.44
C ARG A 10 -12.15 23.79 -10.26
N LYS A 11 -13.19 23.00 -10.50
CA LYS A 11 -14.03 22.43 -9.46
C LYS A 11 -13.56 20.99 -9.24
N TYR A 12 -12.87 20.75 -8.13
CA TYR A 12 -12.37 19.43 -7.78
C TYR A 12 -13.33 18.71 -6.84
N THR A 13 -13.47 17.41 -7.07
CA THR A 13 -14.23 16.48 -6.24
C THR A 13 -13.37 15.25 -5.98
N PHE A 14 -13.49 14.66 -4.80
CA PHE A 14 -12.88 13.36 -4.53
C PHE A 14 -13.56 12.26 -5.34
N ASN A 15 -12.83 11.17 -5.57
CA ASN A 15 -13.44 9.98 -6.13
C ASN A 15 -14.46 9.43 -5.14
N PRO A 16 -15.68 9.08 -5.59
CA PRO A 16 -16.69 8.50 -4.72
C PRO A 16 -16.17 7.17 -4.15
N GLN A 17 -16.41 6.96 -2.85
CA GLN A 17 -15.98 5.74 -2.17
C GLN A 17 -16.63 4.52 -2.82
N VAL A 18 -15.85 3.46 -3.02
CA VAL A 18 -16.37 2.15 -3.37
C VAL A 18 -17.10 1.61 -2.15
N LEU A 19 -18.44 1.54 -2.20
CA LEU A 19 -19.22 1.05 -1.06
C LEU A 19 -19.21 -0.49 -1.07
N CYS A 20 -18.95 -1.09 0.09
CA CYS A 20 -19.08 -2.53 0.26
C CYS A 20 -20.56 -2.94 0.31
N CYS A 21 -20.88 -4.13 -0.21
CA CYS A 21 -22.21 -4.70 -0.15
C CYS A 21 -22.25 -5.83 0.90
N TYR A 22 -23.23 -5.76 1.81
CA TYR A 22 -23.44 -6.78 2.85
C TYR A 22 -24.09 -8.09 2.34
N GLY A 23 -24.55 -8.13 1.09
CA GLY A 23 -25.27 -9.30 0.58
C GLY A 23 -24.37 -10.48 0.18
N LYS A 24 -23.13 -10.21 -0.23
CA LYS A 24 -22.16 -11.24 -0.64
C LYS A 24 -20.76 -10.78 -0.27
N GLN A 25 -19.90 -11.71 0.17
CA GLN A 25 -18.48 -11.42 0.38
C GLN A 25 -17.86 -10.88 -0.92
N LEU A 26 -17.02 -9.84 -0.78
CA LEU A 26 -16.32 -9.17 -1.89
C LEU A 26 -17.24 -8.49 -2.92
N CYS A 27 -18.52 -8.29 -2.61
CA CYS A 27 -19.42 -7.53 -3.48
C CYS A 27 -19.26 -6.03 -3.21
N THR A 28 -19.14 -5.23 -4.27
CA THR A 28 -19.01 -3.77 -4.21
C THR A 28 -20.13 -3.10 -5.00
N ILE A 29 -20.44 -1.85 -4.63
CA ILE A 29 -21.42 -1.00 -5.30
C ILE A 29 -20.65 0.04 -6.12
N PRO A 30 -20.63 -0.08 -7.46
CA PRO A 30 -19.88 0.83 -8.30
C PRO A 30 -20.49 2.23 -8.28
N ARG A 31 -19.71 3.20 -8.74
CA ARG A 31 -20.17 4.58 -8.95
C ARG A 31 -21.42 4.59 -9.86
N ASP A 32 -22.31 5.53 -9.59
CA ASP A 32 -23.56 5.76 -10.32
C ASP A 32 -24.58 4.60 -10.24
N ALA A 33 -24.25 3.50 -9.57
CA ALA A 33 -25.19 2.41 -9.36
C ALA A 33 -26.21 2.74 -8.26
N LYS A 34 -27.42 2.19 -8.43
CA LYS A 34 -28.45 2.20 -7.40
C LYS A 34 -28.13 1.18 -6.32
N TYR A 35 -28.39 1.53 -5.07
CA TYR A 35 -28.20 0.69 -3.91
C TYR A 35 -29.23 0.99 -2.83
N TYR A 36 -29.32 0.11 -1.83
CA TYR A 36 -30.19 0.24 -0.69
C TYR A 36 -29.36 0.47 0.57
N SER A 37 -29.72 1.48 1.36
CA SER A 37 -29.03 1.87 2.59
C SER A 37 -29.98 1.88 3.78
N TYR A 38 -29.54 1.26 4.88
CA TYR A 38 -30.19 1.38 6.19
C TYR A 38 -29.25 2.09 7.17
N GLN A 39 -29.74 3.18 7.78
CA GLN A 39 -29.01 4.01 8.75
C GLN A 39 -27.61 4.49 8.30
N ASN A 40 -27.37 4.61 7.00
CA ASN A 40 -26.05 4.93 6.42
C ASN A 40 -24.92 3.97 6.87
N ARG A 41 -25.29 2.76 7.30
CA ARG A 41 -24.36 1.76 7.82
C ARG A 41 -24.40 0.46 7.02
N TYR A 42 -25.60 -0.03 6.70
CA TYR A 42 -25.79 -1.28 6.00
C TYR A 42 -26.20 -1.02 4.56
N THR A 43 -25.31 -1.35 3.62
CA THR A 43 -25.49 -1.09 2.19
C THR A 43 -25.58 -2.39 1.40
N TYR A 44 -26.55 -2.46 0.48
CA TYR A 44 -26.75 -3.58 -0.42
C TYR A 44 -26.85 -3.09 -1.86
N CYS A 45 -26.10 -3.68 -2.78
CA CYS A 45 -26.29 -3.42 -4.20
C CYS A 45 -27.69 -3.89 -4.62
N GLN A 46 -28.24 -3.28 -5.67
CA GLN A 46 -29.60 -3.60 -6.13
C GLN A 46 -29.81 -5.10 -6.39
N LYS A 47 -28.81 -5.77 -6.97
CA LYS A 47 -28.86 -7.21 -7.25
C LYS A 47 -28.96 -8.04 -5.96
N CYS A 48 -28.03 -7.85 -5.03
CA CYS A 48 -28.01 -8.60 -3.77
C CYS A 48 -29.25 -8.32 -2.93
N PHE A 49 -29.74 -7.08 -2.87
CA PHE A 49 -30.93 -6.72 -2.11
C PHE A 49 -32.19 -7.43 -2.64
N ASN A 50 -32.31 -7.55 -3.97
CA ASN A 50 -33.43 -8.21 -4.63
C ASN A 50 -33.36 -9.74 -4.54
N GLU A 51 -32.16 -10.32 -4.42
CA GLU A 51 -31.95 -11.76 -4.24
C GLU A 51 -32.35 -12.26 -2.84
N ILE A 52 -32.46 -11.38 -1.84
CA ILE A 52 -32.89 -11.75 -0.49
C ILE A 52 -34.36 -12.22 -0.55
N PRO A 53 -34.70 -13.44 -0.13
CA PRO A 53 -36.07 -13.92 -0.12
C PRO A 53 -36.91 -13.18 0.92
N GLY A 54 -38.19 -12.92 0.62
CA GLY A 54 -39.11 -12.25 1.53
C GLY A 54 -38.98 -10.72 1.58
N ASP A 55 -39.62 -10.12 2.59
CA ASP A 55 -39.72 -8.68 2.82
C ASP A 55 -38.80 -8.16 3.94
N THR A 56 -37.99 -9.03 4.54
CA THR A 56 -37.03 -8.68 5.61
C THR A 56 -35.59 -8.99 5.21
N VAL A 57 -34.66 -8.21 5.76
CA VAL A 57 -33.21 -8.36 5.64
C VAL A 57 -32.67 -8.64 7.04
N THR A 58 -31.93 -9.72 7.19
CA THR A 58 -31.29 -10.10 8.44
C THR A 58 -29.94 -9.40 8.57
N LEU A 59 -29.77 -8.59 9.62
CA LEU A 59 -28.53 -7.90 9.93
C LEU A 59 -27.85 -8.55 11.14
N GLY A 60 -26.58 -8.91 10.98
CA GLY A 60 -25.73 -9.48 12.02
C GLY A 60 -24.46 -10.07 11.42
N ASP A 61 -23.30 -9.57 11.82
CA ASP A 61 -22.00 -10.01 11.30
C ASP A 61 -21.50 -11.29 12.01
N ASP A 62 -22.06 -11.60 13.18
CA ASP A 62 -21.66 -12.70 14.06
C ASP A 62 -22.85 -13.67 14.29
N PRO A 63 -22.72 -14.96 13.90
CA PRO A 63 -23.74 -15.98 14.16
C PRO A 63 -24.05 -16.19 15.65
N MET A 64 -23.15 -15.78 16.55
CA MET A 64 -23.32 -15.89 18.00
C MET A 64 -24.06 -14.70 18.63
N GLN A 65 -24.36 -13.64 17.86
CA GLN A 65 -25.10 -12.46 18.33
C GLN A 65 -26.55 -12.46 17.84
N SER A 66 -27.42 -11.74 18.56
CA SER A 66 -28.83 -11.58 18.18
C SER A 66 -28.95 -10.89 16.83
N GLN A 67 -29.40 -11.63 15.81
CA GLN A 67 -29.64 -11.07 14.48
C GLN A 67 -30.91 -10.23 14.48
N THR A 68 -30.84 -9.03 13.89
CA THR A 68 -31.98 -8.12 13.80
C THR A 68 -32.62 -8.24 12.42
N GLN A 69 -33.93 -8.45 12.35
CA GLN A 69 -34.65 -8.47 11.07
C GLN A 69 -35.22 -7.08 10.77
N ILE A 70 -34.78 -6.48 9.67
CA ILE A 70 -35.22 -5.17 9.21
C ILE A 70 -36.08 -5.34 7.96
N LYS A 71 -37.25 -4.71 7.92
CA LYS A 71 -38.08 -4.75 6.71
C LYS A 71 -37.41 -3.99 5.56
N LYS A 72 -37.55 -4.49 4.34
CA LYS A 72 -36.97 -3.90 3.13
C LYS A 72 -37.47 -2.48 2.86
N ASP A 73 -38.70 -2.15 3.26
CA ASP A 73 -39.28 -0.81 3.16
C ASP A 73 -38.59 0.24 4.03
N GLN A 74 -37.81 -0.18 5.04
CA GLN A 74 -36.99 0.70 5.88
C GLN A 74 -35.65 1.06 5.22
N PHE A 75 -35.26 0.36 4.15
CA PHE A 75 -34.08 0.71 3.37
C PHE A 75 -34.42 1.83 2.39
N LYS A 76 -33.51 2.80 2.28
CA LYS A 76 -33.63 3.88 1.31
C LYS A 76 -32.91 3.50 0.03
N GLU A 77 -33.60 3.58 -1.10
CA GLU A 77 -32.95 3.53 -2.41
C GLU A 77 -32.12 4.82 -2.59
N MET A 78 -30.85 4.63 -2.89
CA MET A 78 -29.86 5.68 -3.07
C MET A 78 -29.09 5.43 -4.38
N LYS A 79 -28.37 6.44 -4.85
CA LYS A 79 -27.46 6.32 -5.99
C LYS A 79 -26.06 6.68 -5.52
N ASN A 80 -25.06 5.90 -5.92
CA ASN A 80 -23.67 6.15 -5.57
C ASN A 80 -23.07 7.27 -6.45
N ASP A 81 -23.64 8.46 -6.38
CA ASP A 81 -23.24 9.64 -7.16
C ASP A 81 -22.92 10.87 -6.29
N HIS A 82 -22.82 10.68 -4.97
CA HIS A 82 -22.36 11.71 -4.08
C HIS A 82 -20.88 12.02 -4.32
N LEU A 83 -20.61 13.24 -4.76
CA LEU A 83 -19.25 13.75 -4.99
C LEU A 83 -18.89 14.74 -3.89
N GLU A 84 -17.98 14.35 -3.02
CA GLU A 84 -17.42 15.22 -2.00
C GLU A 84 -16.50 16.26 -2.67
N LEU A 85 -16.72 17.54 -2.37
CA LEU A 85 -15.89 18.62 -2.91
C LEU A 85 -14.57 18.71 -2.16
N GLU A 86 -13.50 19.04 -2.88
CA GLU A 86 -12.22 19.33 -2.23
C GLU A 86 -12.37 20.52 -1.27
N PRO A 87 -11.84 20.44 -0.03
CA PRO A 87 -11.95 21.53 0.93
C PRO A 87 -11.19 22.78 0.48
N PHE A 88 -11.70 23.93 0.92
CA PHE A 88 -11.06 25.23 0.73
C PHE A 88 -10.49 25.75 2.03
N VAL A 89 -9.44 26.55 1.92
CA VAL A 89 -8.85 27.34 3.00
C VAL A 89 -8.79 28.81 2.59
N ASP A 90 -9.15 29.70 3.51
CA ASP A 90 -9.19 31.13 3.27
C ASP A 90 -7.87 31.78 3.70
N CYS A 91 -7.28 32.59 2.82
CA CYS A 91 -6.08 33.34 3.15
C CYS A 91 -6.40 34.44 4.17
N LEU A 92 -5.73 34.43 5.32
CA LEU A 92 -5.95 35.40 6.41
C LEU A 92 -5.74 36.86 5.99
N ASP A 93 -4.87 37.10 5.01
CA ASP A 93 -4.54 38.46 4.58
C ASP A 93 -5.48 39.03 3.51
N CYS A 94 -5.91 38.21 2.56
CA CYS A 94 -6.65 38.71 1.39
C CYS A 94 -8.04 38.10 1.21
N GLY A 95 -8.46 37.20 2.10
CA GLY A 95 -9.77 36.55 2.08
C GLY A 95 -10.01 35.61 0.89
N ARG A 96 -9.05 35.43 -0.01
CA ARG A 96 -9.21 34.52 -1.16
C ARG A 96 -9.24 33.07 -0.68
N LYS A 97 -10.26 32.34 -1.15
CA LYS A 97 -10.39 30.89 -0.97
C LYS A 97 -9.44 30.15 -1.89
N GLN A 98 -8.67 29.21 -1.37
CA GLN A 98 -7.78 28.35 -2.13
C GLN A 98 -8.12 26.89 -1.86
N HIS A 99 -7.98 26.01 -2.84
CA HIS A 99 -8.08 24.58 -2.61
C HIS A 99 -6.99 24.13 -1.65
N GLN A 100 -7.37 23.44 -0.57
CA GLN A 100 -6.45 23.07 0.50
C GLN A 100 -5.29 22.19 0.00
N ILE A 101 -5.56 21.25 -0.94
CA ILE A 101 -4.52 20.37 -1.50
C ILE A 101 -3.62 21.17 -2.45
N CYS A 102 -4.18 22.05 -3.29
CA CYS A 102 -3.38 22.87 -4.21
C CYS A 102 -2.32 23.72 -3.50
N VAL A 103 -2.61 24.20 -2.29
CA VAL A 103 -1.68 25.03 -1.50
C VAL A 103 -0.97 24.26 -0.40
N LEU A 104 -1.21 22.94 -0.33
CA LEU A 104 -0.63 22.00 0.63
C LEU A 104 -0.68 22.54 2.06
N TYR A 105 -1.84 23.02 2.50
CA TYR A 105 -2.03 23.54 3.86
C TYR A 105 -2.62 22.48 4.78
N LEU A 106 -1.97 22.29 5.93
CA LEU A 106 -2.44 21.47 7.03
C LEU A 106 -2.30 22.26 8.32
N GLU A 107 -3.39 22.39 9.07
CA GLU A 107 -3.44 23.13 10.34
C GLU A 107 -2.48 22.52 11.38
N SER A 108 -2.29 21.20 11.36
CA SER A 108 -1.34 20.49 12.22
C SER A 108 0.13 20.90 11.97
N ILE A 109 0.46 21.32 10.74
CA ILE A 109 1.80 21.80 10.37
C ILE A 109 1.91 23.29 10.66
N TRP A 110 0.90 24.07 10.30
CA TRP A 110 0.86 25.52 10.46
C TRP A 110 -0.40 25.97 11.20
N PRO A 111 -0.44 25.87 12.55
CA PRO A 111 -1.63 26.19 13.33
C PRO A 111 -1.96 27.69 13.38
N GLY A 112 -1.05 28.55 12.92
CA GLY A 112 -1.26 30.00 12.84
C GLY A 112 -2.15 30.45 11.68
N GLY A 113 -2.74 29.52 10.94
CA GLY A 113 -3.59 29.80 9.79
C GLY A 113 -2.83 29.92 8.47
N PHE A 114 -3.61 29.97 7.38
CA PHE A 114 -3.08 29.99 6.02
C PHE A 114 -2.88 31.42 5.50
N VAL A 115 -1.68 31.69 4.97
CA VAL A 115 -1.38 32.90 4.19
C VAL A 115 -0.87 32.46 2.82
N CYS A 116 -1.51 32.94 1.75
CA CYS A 116 -1.13 32.55 0.39
C CYS A 116 0.23 33.14 -0.03
N ASP A 117 0.89 32.47 -0.98
CA ASP A 117 2.26 32.81 -1.39
C ASP A 117 2.37 34.23 -1.96
N ALA A 118 1.30 34.74 -2.60
CA ALA A 118 1.25 36.12 -3.08
C ALA A 118 1.28 37.15 -1.93
N CYS A 119 0.58 36.89 -0.83
CA CYS A 119 0.59 37.77 0.35
C CYS A 119 1.91 37.67 1.10
N LEU A 120 2.46 36.46 1.27
CA LEU A 120 3.79 36.25 1.84
C LEU A 120 4.86 37.00 1.05
N LYS A 121 4.84 36.88 -0.29
CA LYS A 121 5.77 37.58 -1.19
C LYS A 121 5.67 39.11 -1.06
N LYS A 122 4.46 39.67 -0.97
CA LYS A 122 4.26 41.12 -0.75
C LYS A 122 4.84 41.61 0.58
N LYS A 123 4.79 40.76 1.62
CA LYS A 123 5.35 41.05 2.95
C LYS A 123 6.85 40.74 3.05
N GLY A 124 7.49 40.21 2.00
CA GLY A 124 8.88 39.75 2.07
C GLY A 124 9.09 38.55 3.01
N GLN A 125 8.03 37.79 3.28
CA GLN A 125 8.05 36.62 4.17
C GLN A 125 8.02 35.31 3.36
N LYS A 126 8.47 34.23 3.98
CA LYS A 126 8.32 32.86 3.49
C LYS A 126 7.44 32.07 4.44
N ARG A 127 6.80 31.02 3.91
CA ARG A 127 6.08 30.07 4.76
C ARG A 127 7.07 29.41 5.72
N LYS A 128 6.65 29.17 6.96
CA LYS A 128 7.48 28.43 7.93
C LYS A 128 7.77 27.04 7.40
N ASP A 129 8.97 26.52 7.67
CA ASP A 129 9.38 25.20 7.19
C ASP A 129 8.48 24.09 7.74
N ASN A 130 8.18 23.10 6.88
CA ASN A 130 7.46 21.90 7.29
C ASN A 130 8.40 21.00 8.11
N LYS A 131 8.10 20.84 9.41
CA LYS A 131 8.85 19.95 10.31
C LYS A 131 8.46 18.47 10.19
N PHE A 132 7.32 18.17 9.56
CA PHE A 132 6.76 16.84 9.35
C PHE A 132 7.10 16.37 7.92
N ASN A 133 8.37 16.05 7.71
CA ASN A 133 8.90 15.59 6.42
C ASN A 133 9.55 14.21 6.56
N ALA A 134 9.66 13.49 5.44
CA ALA A 134 10.18 12.13 5.38
C ALA A 134 11.62 12.04 5.91
N LYS A 135 12.44 13.05 5.61
CA LYS A 135 13.82 13.15 6.09
C LYS A 135 13.92 13.08 7.61
N ARG A 136 12.97 13.68 8.33
CA ARG A 136 12.91 13.76 9.79
C ARG A 136 12.30 12.55 10.49
N LEU A 137 11.70 11.62 9.76
CA LEU A 137 11.28 10.35 10.35
C LEU A 137 12.50 9.60 10.91
N PRO A 138 12.36 8.88 12.05
CA PRO A 138 13.44 8.09 12.61
C PRO A 138 14.08 7.16 11.59
N THR A 139 15.41 7.13 11.56
CA THR A 139 16.17 6.28 10.65
C THR A 139 16.35 4.87 11.24
N SER A 140 16.61 3.90 10.38
CA SER A 140 16.95 2.53 10.77
C SER A 140 18.10 2.03 9.91
N LYS A 141 18.84 1.02 10.38
CA LYS A 141 19.95 0.43 9.62
C LYS A 141 19.49 -0.05 8.23
N LEU A 142 18.33 -0.72 8.15
CA LEU A 142 17.71 -1.14 6.89
C LEU A 142 17.36 0.06 6.00
N GLY A 143 16.67 1.06 6.56
CA GLY A 143 16.27 2.26 5.81
C GLY A 143 17.49 2.99 5.22
N THR A 144 18.49 3.28 6.05
CA THR A 144 19.74 3.91 5.61
C THR A 144 20.48 3.09 4.56
N TYR A 145 20.49 1.76 4.68
CA TYR A 145 21.15 0.88 3.72
C TYR A 145 20.54 1.00 2.31
N ILE A 146 19.20 0.86 2.23
CA ILE A 146 18.48 0.97 0.95
C ILE A 146 18.56 2.39 0.41
N GLU A 147 18.38 3.40 1.26
CA GLU A 147 18.47 4.82 0.89
C GLU A 147 19.82 5.15 0.25
N THR A 148 20.91 4.72 0.89
CA THR A 148 22.28 4.92 0.38
C THR A 148 22.44 4.26 -0.97
N ARG A 149 21.96 3.02 -1.13
CA ARG A 149 22.01 2.28 -2.39
C ARG A 149 21.28 3.01 -3.52
N VAL A 150 20.04 3.45 -3.27
CA VAL A 150 19.21 4.16 -4.26
C VAL A 150 19.83 5.50 -4.65
N ASN A 151 20.25 6.32 -3.69
CA ASN A 151 20.83 7.62 -3.99
C ASN A 151 22.20 7.50 -4.69
N ASN A 152 23.02 6.51 -4.34
CA ASN A 152 24.26 6.23 -5.07
C ASN A 152 24.00 5.80 -6.51
N PHE A 153 22.98 4.98 -6.75
CA PHE A 153 22.54 4.62 -8.11
C PHE A 153 22.13 5.86 -8.90
N LEU A 154 21.27 6.71 -8.33
CA LEU A 154 20.78 7.94 -8.97
C LEU A 154 21.92 8.91 -9.29
N LYS A 155 22.87 9.08 -8.35
CA LYS A 155 24.06 9.91 -8.53
C LYS A 155 24.97 9.37 -9.64
N LYS A 156 25.23 8.06 -9.65
CA LYS A 156 26.05 7.40 -10.69
C LYS A 156 25.42 7.49 -12.08
N LYS A 157 24.10 7.54 -12.16
CA LYS A 157 23.35 7.70 -13.42
C LYS A 157 23.12 9.16 -13.82
N GLU A 158 23.62 10.11 -13.02
CA GLU A 158 23.38 11.55 -13.21
C GLU A 158 21.89 11.82 -13.45
N ALA A 159 21.04 11.19 -12.64
CA ALA A 159 19.62 11.09 -12.93
C ALA A 159 18.88 12.44 -12.84
N GLY A 160 19.45 13.43 -12.13
CA GLY A 160 18.75 14.69 -11.84
C GLY A 160 17.47 14.51 -11.02
N ALA A 161 17.39 13.41 -10.26
CA ALA A 161 16.28 13.12 -9.36
C ALA A 161 16.43 13.88 -8.03
N GLY A 162 15.31 14.09 -7.32
CA GLY A 162 15.35 14.55 -5.93
C GLY A 162 16.03 13.53 -5.01
N GLU A 163 16.37 13.96 -3.79
CA GLU A 163 16.87 13.03 -2.76
C GLU A 163 15.76 12.02 -2.43
N VAL A 164 16.09 10.73 -2.45
CA VAL A 164 15.17 9.68 -2.04
C VAL A 164 15.39 9.37 -0.57
N HIS A 165 14.32 9.32 0.22
CA HIS A 165 14.35 8.88 1.61
C HIS A 165 13.65 7.54 1.78
N ILE A 166 14.31 6.58 2.46
CA ILE A 166 13.71 5.28 2.80
C ILE A 166 13.49 5.20 4.30
N ARG A 167 12.25 4.96 4.73
CA ARG A 167 11.89 4.89 6.15
C ARG A 167 11.16 3.61 6.47
N VAL A 168 11.65 2.90 7.49
CA VAL A 168 10.94 1.78 8.11
C VAL A 168 10.03 2.39 9.17
N VAL A 169 8.73 2.35 8.93
CA VAL A 169 7.72 3.03 9.77
C VAL A 169 7.01 2.08 10.73
N SER A 170 7.16 0.77 10.52
CA SER A 170 6.67 -0.27 11.42
C SER A 170 7.64 -1.45 11.45
N SER A 171 7.82 -2.01 12.63
CA SER A 171 8.58 -3.24 12.87
C SER A 171 8.03 -3.92 14.12
N SER A 172 7.29 -5.01 13.96
CA SER A 172 6.68 -5.72 15.07
C SER A 172 6.84 -7.23 14.92
N ASP A 173 6.95 -7.92 16.05
CA ASP A 173 6.97 -9.38 16.09
C ASP A 173 5.53 -9.91 16.00
N LYS A 174 5.34 -10.94 15.19
CA LYS A 174 4.05 -11.58 14.88
C LYS A 174 4.21 -13.10 14.81
N MET A 175 3.09 -13.80 14.84
CA MET A 175 2.98 -15.24 14.65
C MET A 175 2.04 -15.50 13.48
N VAL A 176 2.38 -16.44 12.60
CA VAL A 176 1.42 -17.03 11.65
C VAL A 176 0.96 -18.36 12.21
N GLU A 177 -0.36 -18.56 12.31
CA GLU A 177 -0.95 -19.82 12.73
C GLU A 177 -1.24 -20.73 11.53
N VAL A 178 -0.94 -22.02 11.68
CA VAL A 178 -1.27 -23.03 10.68
C VAL A 178 -2.79 -23.21 10.63
N LYS A 179 -3.38 -23.00 9.45
CA LYS A 179 -4.83 -23.01 9.25
C LYS A 179 -5.42 -24.42 9.47
N PRO A 180 -6.72 -24.55 9.81
CA PRO A 180 -7.32 -25.79 10.32
C PRO A 180 -7.04 -27.05 9.48
N GLY A 181 -7.08 -26.96 8.15
CA GLY A 181 -6.83 -28.11 7.27
C GLY A 181 -5.40 -28.66 7.38
N MET A 182 -4.40 -27.78 7.35
CA MET A 182 -2.99 -28.16 7.55
C MET A 182 -2.74 -28.59 8.99
N ARG A 183 -3.41 -27.95 9.95
CA ARG A 183 -3.29 -28.26 11.39
C ARG A 183 -3.73 -29.70 11.68
N SER A 184 -4.93 -30.07 11.25
CA SER A 184 -5.44 -31.43 11.46
C SER A 184 -4.59 -32.48 10.73
N ARG A 185 -4.04 -32.14 9.57
CA ARG A 185 -3.22 -33.08 8.78
C ARG A 185 -1.79 -33.25 9.29
N PHE A 186 -1.13 -32.19 9.76
CA PHE A 186 0.33 -32.19 10.00
C PHE A 186 0.75 -31.71 11.39
N VAL A 187 -0.10 -30.98 12.11
CA VAL A 187 0.27 -30.47 13.45
C VAL A 187 -0.13 -31.46 14.53
N GLU A 188 -1.35 -32.01 14.44
CA GLU A 188 -1.89 -32.94 15.45
C GLU A 188 -1.12 -34.27 15.52
N ASN A 189 -0.46 -34.68 14.43
CA ASN A 189 0.40 -35.85 14.37
C ASN A 189 1.90 -35.52 14.59
N GLY A 190 2.24 -34.25 14.85
CA GLY A 190 3.61 -33.81 15.14
C GLY A 190 4.54 -33.66 13.93
N GLU A 191 4.03 -33.70 12.69
CA GLU A 191 4.82 -33.53 11.46
C GLU A 191 5.18 -32.05 11.16
N MET A 192 4.50 -31.09 11.79
CA MET A 192 4.65 -29.64 11.60
C MET A 192 4.31 -28.89 12.89
N LEU A 193 4.94 -27.73 13.12
CA LEU A 193 4.58 -26.86 14.25
C LEU A 193 3.27 -26.12 14.01
N PRO A 194 2.52 -25.76 15.08
CA PRO A 194 1.25 -25.05 14.96
C PRO A 194 1.37 -23.60 14.49
N GLU A 195 2.54 -22.98 14.66
CA GLU A 195 2.76 -21.56 14.41
C GLU A 195 4.24 -21.24 14.15
N PHE A 196 4.48 -20.12 13.46
CA PHE A 196 5.84 -19.67 13.12
C PHE A 196 6.03 -18.18 13.45
N PRO A 197 7.02 -17.81 14.29
CA PRO A 197 7.34 -16.43 14.60
C PRO A 197 8.02 -15.72 13.44
N TYR A 198 7.64 -14.47 13.19
CA TYR A 198 8.28 -13.58 12.23
C TYR A 198 8.24 -12.13 12.67
N ARG A 199 9.12 -11.32 12.09
CA ARG A 199 9.07 -9.87 12.22
C ARG A 199 8.42 -9.26 10.99
N ALA A 200 7.29 -8.59 11.18
CA ALA A 200 6.61 -7.80 10.17
C ALA A 200 7.25 -6.41 10.09
N LYS A 201 7.61 -5.95 8.88
CA LYS A 201 8.06 -4.57 8.67
C LYS A 201 7.29 -3.88 7.57
N ALA A 202 7.08 -2.58 7.74
CA ALA A 202 6.57 -1.68 6.70
C ALA A 202 7.63 -0.63 6.38
N LEU A 203 7.97 -0.48 5.12
CA LEU A 203 8.88 0.57 4.65
C LEU A 203 8.29 1.34 3.48
N PHE A 204 8.64 2.62 3.41
CA PHE A 204 8.19 3.54 2.38
C PHE A 204 9.35 4.33 1.80
N ALA A 205 9.26 4.66 0.51
CA ALA A 205 10.18 5.53 -0.19
C ALA A 205 9.50 6.86 -0.55
N PHE A 206 10.23 7.95 -0.28
CA PHE A 206 9.80 9.31 -0.51
C PHE A 206 10.81 10.00 -1.43
N GLU A 207 10.34 10.79 -2.37
CA GLU A 207 11.19 11.66 -3.20
C GLU A 207 10.85 13.11 -2.89
N GLU A 208 11.87 13.95 -2.68
CA GLU A 208 11.66 15.41 -2.61
C GLU A 208 11.45 15.98 -4.03
N VAL A 209 10.21 16.39 -4.33
CA VAL A 209 9.83 17.01 -5.61
C VAL A 209 9.40 18.45 -5.36
N ASP A 210 10.10 19.41 -5.95
CA ASP A 210 9.80 20.83 -5.83
C ASP A 210 9.71 21.31 -4.35
N GLY A 211 10.53 20.72 -3.47
CA GLY A 211 10.55 21.01 -2.02
C GLY A 211 9.45 20.32 -1.20
N VAL A 212 8.74 19.36 -1.79
CA VAL A 212 7.62 18.62 -1.18
C VAL A 212 7.91 17.12 -1.23
N ASP A 213 7.69 16.41 -0.12
CA ASP A 213 7.82 14.96 -0.09
C ASP A 213 6.68 14.27 -0.85
N VAL A 214 7.03 13.38 -1.77
CA VAL A 214 6.10 12.49 -2.47
C VAL A 214 6.40 11.05 -2.07
N CYS A 215 5.50 10.42 -1.30
CA CYS A 215 5.58 8.99 -1.02
C CYS A 215 5.20 8.20 -2.28
N PHE A 216 6.14 7.46 -2.86
CA PHE A 216 5.97 6.87 -4.19
C PHE A 216 6.07 5.35 -4.24
N PHE A 217 6.53 4.71 -3.16
CA PHE A 217 6.69 3.26 -3.06
C PHE A 217 6.48 2.82 -1.61
N GLY A 218 5.81 1.69 -1.42
CA GLY A 218 5.59 1.05 -0.13
C GLY A 218 5.81 -0.45 -0.22
N MET A 219 6.31 -1.05 0.85
CA MET A 219 6.53 -2.51 0.91
C MET A 219 6.35 -3.03 2.33
N HIS A 220 5.65 -4.16 2.44
CA HIS A 220 5.51 -4.97 3.64
C HIS A 220 6.25 -6.29 3.48
N VAL A 221 7.01 -6.66 4.50
CA VAL A 221 7.81 -7.89 4.51
C VAL A 221 7.59 -8.67 5.80
N GLN A 222 7.75 -9.99 5.70
CA GLN A 222 7.78 -10.93 6.81
C GLN A 222 9.18 -11.53 6.90
N GLU A 223 9.83 -11.41 8.04
CA GLU A 223 11.18 -11.91 8.27
C GLU A 223 11.17 -13.03 9.32
N TYR A 224 11.40 -14.27 8.89
CA TYR A 224 11.44 -15.46 9.74
C TYR A 224 12.90 -15.76 10.11
N GLY A 225 13.28 -15.43 11.34
CA GLY A 225 14.67 -15.42 11.81
C GLY A 225 15.31 -16.80 11.98
N SER A 226 16.49 -16.83 12.59
CA SER A 226 17.21 -18.08 12.92
C SER A 226 16.50 -18.92 13.97
N GLU A 227 15.78 -18.27 14.89
CA GLU A 227 15.03 -18.94 15.96
C GLU A 227 13.66 -19.46 15.47
N CYS A 228 13.26 -19.11 14.25
CA CYS A 228 12.07 -19.68 13.65
C CYS A 228 12.39 -21.10 13.17
N ALA A 229 11.53 -22.05 13.48
CA ALA A 229 11.71 -23.45 13.11
C ALA A 229 11.47 -23.69 11.60
N ALA A 230 11.97 -24.83 11.12
CA ALA A 230 11.69 -25.30 9.76
C ALA A 230 10.16 -25.52 9.60
N PRO A 231 9.59 -25.24 8.42
CA PRO A 231 10.26 -24.90 7.16
C PRO A 231 10.60 -23.41 6.97
N ASN A 232 10.29 -22.54 7.94
CA ASN A 232 10.37 -21.08 7.79
C ASN A 232 11.73 -20.45 8.16
N THR A 233 12.61 -21.19 8.82
CA THR A 233 13.93 -20.71 9.29
C THR A 233 14.70 -19.92 8.22
N ARG A 234 15.15 -18.71 8.58
CA ARG A 234 16.00 -17.82 7.74
C ARG A 234 15.38 -17.45 6.39
N ARG A 235 14.06 -17.28 6.32
CA ARG A 235 13.34 -16.85 5.11
C ARG A 235 12.78 -15.45 5.24
N VAL A 236 12.74 -14.72 4.14
CA VAL A 236 11.98 -13.48 4.01
C VAL A 236 10.88 -13.63 2.98
N TYR A 237 9.70 -13.07 3.22
CA TYR A 237 8.60 -13.02 2.27
C TYR A 237 8.18 -11.58 2.04
N ILE A 238 8.14 -11.16 0.78
CA ILE A 238 7.63 -9.85 0.38
C ILE A 238 6.11 -9.99 0.21
N ALA A 239 5.38 -9.64 1.26
CA ALA A 239 3.94 -9.86 1.35
C ALA A 239 3.17 -8.94 0.38
N TYR A 240 3.47 -7.64 0.43
CA TYR A 240 2.85 -6.65 -0.45
C TYR A 240 3.87 -5.60 -0.85
N LEU A 241 3.82 -5.16 -2.09
CA LEU A 241 4.45 -3.93 -2.52
C LEU A 241 3.50 -3.14 -3.41
N ASP A 242 3.65 -1.83 -3.39
CA ASP A 242 2.80 -0.93 -4.14
C ASP A 242 3.56 0.34 -4.49
N SER A 243 3.05 1.10 -5.46
CA SER A 243 3.70 2.33 -5.90
C SER A 243 2.71 3.31 -6.51
N VAL A 244 2.93 4.60 -6.32
CA VAL A 244 2.34 5.65 -7.16
C VAL A 244 3.38 6.16 -8.15
N HIS A 245 2.97 6.31 -9.40
CA HIS A 245 3.88 6.38 -10.54
C HIS A 245 4.58 7.75 -10.74
N PHE A 246 4.56 8.64 -9.74
CA PHE A 246 4.99 10.04 -9.83
C PHE A 246 6.49 10.29 -9.69
N PHE A 247 7.30 9.26 -9.41
CA PHE A 247 8.76 9.40 -9.30
C PHE A 247 9.39 10.16 -10.47
N ARG A 248 10.28 11.11 -10.18
CA ARG A 248 10.98 11.93 -11.16
C ARG A 248 12.50 11.65 -11.17
N PRO A 249 13.12 11.53 -12.35
CA PRO A 249 12.49 11.51 -13.66
C PRO A 249 11.94 10.11 -14.01
N ARG A 250 10.87 10.08 -14.82
CA ARG A 250 10.06 8.88 -15.09
C ARG A 250 10.86 7.68 -15.62
N GLN A 251 11.90 7.92 -16.40
CA GLN A 251 12.72 6.86 -17.01
C GLN A 251 13.50 6.02 -16.00
N TYR A 252 13.77 6.54 -14.80
CA TYR A 252 14.50 5.81 -13.75
C TYR A 252 13.58 5.11 -12.75
N ARG A 253 12.28 5.38 -12.77
CA ARG A 253 11.29 4.86 -11.80
C ARG A 253 11.38 3.35 -11.59
N THR A 254 11.33 2.58 -12.67
CA THR A 254 11.44 1.11 -12.58
C THR A 254 12.78 0.67 -12.00
N SER A 255 13.88 1.31 -12.40
CA SER A 255 15.21 1.00 -11.88
C SER A 255 15.31 1.29 -10.38
N VAL A 256 14.71 2.39 -9.91
CA VAL A 256 14.67 2.74 -8.48
C VAL A 256 13.90 1.69 -7.67
N TYR A 257 12.75 1.22 -8.17
CA TYR A 257 12.01 0.12 -7.52
C TYR A 257 12.88 -1.15 -7.42
N HIS A 258 13.64 -1.47 -8.47
CA HIS A 258 14.55 -2.60 -8.45
C HIS A 258 15.70 -2.38 -7.45
N GLU A 259 16.26 -1.17 -7.35
CA GLU A 259 17.29 -0.87 -6.36
C GLU A 259 16.78 -1.00 -4.92
N ILE A 260 15.51 -0.65 -4.67
CA ILE A 260 14.89 -0.83 -3.35
C ILE A 260 14.80 -2.31 -3.00
N LEU A 261 14.27 -3.14 -3.91
CA LEU A 261 14.13 -4.58 -3.70
C LEU A 261 15.47 -5.29 -3.55
N LEU A 262 16.42 -4.99 -4.43
CA LEU A 262 17.78 -5.55 -4.35
C LEU A 262 18.50 -5.09 -3.10
N GLY A 263 18.34 -3.83 -2.69
CA GLY A 263 18.87 -3.31 -1.43
C GLY A 263 18.32 -4.05 -0.22
N TYR A 264 17.02 -4.34 -0.21
CA TYR A 264 16.40 -5.15 0.84
C TYR A 264 16.96 -6.58 0.88
N MET A 265 17.00 -7.26 -0.27
CA MET A 265 17.49 -8.64 -0.35
C MET A 265 18.97 -8.76 0.04
N ASP A 266 19.79 -7.80 -0.37
CA ASP A 266 21.20 -7.76 -0.03
C ASP A 266 21.41 -7.53 1.47
N TYR A 267 20.62 -6.64 2.07
CA TYR A 267 20.63 -6.42 3.52
C TYR A 267 20.18 -7.67 4.29
N ALA A 268 19.10 -8.32 3.86
CA ALA A 268 18.62 -9.57 4.46
C ALA A 268 19.68 -10.68 4.37
N LYS A 269 20.35 -10.82 3.21
CA LYS A 269 21.47 -11.74 3.03
C LYS A 269 22.61 -11.48 4.02
N GLN A 270 22.97 -10.22 4.25
CA GLN A 270 24.01 -9.86 5.23
C GLN A 270 23.63 -10.20 6.68
N LEU A 271 22.34 -10.20 7.00
CA LEU A 271 21.81 -10.66 8.29
C LEU A 271 21.72 -12.19 8.39
N GLY A 272 22.03 -12.92 7.32
CA GLY A 272 22.02 -14.37 7.29
C GLY A 272 20.66 -15.00 6.95
N TYR A 273 19.74 -14.25 6.34
CA TYR A 273 18.59 -14.85 5.65
C TYR A 273 19.09 -15.52 4.36
N THR A 274 18.56 -16.69 4.06
CA THR A 274 19.06 -17.55 2.97
C THR A 274 18.14 -17.55 1.76
N MET A 275 16.85 -17.31 1.95
CA MET A 275 15.86 -17.34 0.88
C MET A 275 14.86 -16.17 0.97
N ALA A 276 14.55 -15.59 -0.19
CA ALA A 276 13.53 -14.57 -0.36
C ALA A 276 12.40 -15.10 -1.23
N HIS A 277 11.16 -14.91 -0.78
CA HIS A 277 9.95 -15.39 -1.43
C HIS A 277 9.14 -14.21 -1.95
N ILE A 278 8.67 -14.33 -3.21
CA ILE A 278 7.84 -13.33 -3.87
C ILE A 278 6.66 -14.07 -4.50
N TRP A 279 5.45 -13.61 -4.19
CA TRP A 279 4.27 -13.98 -4.95
C TRP A 279 3.96 -12.87 -5.96
N ALA A 280 4.16 -13.16 -7.25
CA ALA A 280 3.88 -12.21 -8.33
C ALA A 280 2.38 -12.13 -8.64
N CYS A 281 1.60 -11.62 -7.70
CA CYS A 281 0.17 -11.39 -7.79
C CYS A 281 -0.11 -9.90 -8.01
N PRO A 282 -0.70 -9.48 -9.14
CA PRO A 282 -1.24 -8.13 -9.28
C PRO A 282 -2.51 -7.97 -8.41
N PRO A 283 -2.85 -6.76 -7.96
CA PRO A 283 -4.10 -6.52 -7.28
C PRO A 283 -5.29 -6.80 -8.20
N SER A 284 -6.42 -7.18 -7.61
CA SER A 284 -7.68 -7.32 -8.34
C SER A 284 -8.13 -5.97 -8.92
N GLU A 285 -9.02 -6.00 -9.91
CA GLU A 285 -9.54 -4.78 -10.48
C GLU A 285 -10.31 -3.95 -9.43
N GLY A 286 -9.83 -2.73 -9.17
CA GLY A 286 -10.41 -1.83 -8.17
C GLY A 286 -9.86 -1.99 -6.75
N ASP A 287 -8.94 -2.94 -6.52
CA ASP A 287 -8.25 -3.10 -5.24
C ASP A 287 -6.90 -2.38 -5.24
N ASP A 288 -6.53 -1.83 -4.08
CA ASP A 288 -5.24 -1.19 -3.83
C ASP A 288 -4.48 -1.98 -2.76
N TYR A 289 -3.18 -2.26 -2.95
CA TYR A 289 -2.41 -2.98 -1.94
C TYR A 289 -2.01 -2.09 -0.75
N ILE A 290 -1.55 -0.88 -1.02
CA ILE A 290 -1.08 0.05 0.02
C ILE A 290 -1.60 1.47 -0.22
N PHE A 291 -1.49 1.98 -1.46
CA PHE A 291 -1.87 3.36 -1.77
C PHE A 291 -3.31 3.44 -2.27
N HIS A 292 -4.19 4.00 -1.44
CA HIS A 292 -5.59 4.15 -1.81
C HIS A 292 -5.77 5.07 -3.03
N CYS A 293 -6.61 4.61 -3.96
CA CYS A 293 -7.08 5.35 -5.13
C CYS A 293 -5.95 5.77 -6.08
N HIS A 294 -5.37 4.80 -6.77
CA HIS A 294 -4.34 5.03 -7.78
C HIS A 294 -4.78 6.01 -8.90
N PRO A 295 -3.81 6.73 -9.53
CA PRO A 295 -4.09 7.55 -10.71
C PRO A 295 -4.77 6.73 -11.82
N PRO A 296 -5.87 7.20 -12.44
CA PRO A 296 -6.58 6.45 -13.48
C PRO A 296 -5.71 6.03 -14.68
N GLU A 297 -4.68 6.82 -14.99
CA GLU A 297 -3.70 6.55 -16.05
C GLU A 297 -2.61 5.54 -15.64
N GLN A 298 -2.50 5.21 -14.34
CA GLN A 298 -1.57 4.22 -13.83
C GLN A 298 -2.12 2.80 -14.08
N ARG A 299 -1.61 2.16 -15.13
CA ARG A 299 -2.01 0.80 -15.49
C ARG A 299 -1.46 -0.24 -14.52
N ILE A 300 -2.36 -1.07 -13.99
CA ILE A 300 -2.00 -2.27 -13.22
C ILE A 300 -1.39 -3.32 -14.17
N PRO A 301 -0.20 -3.88 -13.86
CA PRO A 301 0.41 -4.90 -14.71
C PRO A 301 -0.37 -6.22 -14.65
N LYS A 302 -0.58 -6.87 -15.81
CA LYS A 302 -1.09 -8.26 -15.85
C LYS A 302 -0.05 -9.24 -15.29
N PRO A 303 -0.46 -10.45 -14.83
CA PRO A 303 0.44 -11.39 -14.16
C PRO A 303 1.76 -11.66 -14.91
N LYS A 304 1.70 -11.94 -16.23
CA LYS A 304 2.90 -12.17 -17.04
C LYS A 304 3.89 -11.00 -17.02
N ARG A 305 3.38 -9.77 -17.14
CA ARG A 305 4.21 -8.55 -17.14
C ARG A 305 4.84 -8.33 -15.77
N LEU A 306 4.11 -8.62 -14.68
CA LEU A 306 4.65 -8.51 -13.33
C LEU A 306 5.73 -9.57 -13.07
N GLN A 307 5.54 -10.80 -13.56
CA GLN A 307 6.56 -11.85 -13.50
C GLN A 307 7.83 -11.45 -14.26
N GLU A 308 7.70 -10.92 -15.47
CA GLU A 308 8.85 -10.41 -16.26
C GLU A 308 9.55 -9.24 -15.57
N TRP A 309 8.79 -8.38 -14.88
CA TRP A 309 9.34 -7.28 -14.10
C TRP A 309 10.22 -7.79 -12.94
N TYR A 310 9.73 -8.77 -12.17
CA TYR A 310 10.53 -9.41 -11.13
C TYR A 310 11.73 -10.15 -11.70
N LYS A 311 11.58 -10.93 -12.77
CA LYS A 311 12.70 -11.63 -13.42
C LYS A 311 13.81 -10.67 -13.81
N LYS A 312 13.47 -9.54 -14.45
CA LYS A 312 14.45 -8.49 -14.79
C LYS A 312 15.17 -7.93 -13.56
N MET A 313 14.46 -7.77 -12.44
CA MET A 313 15.07 -7.35 -11.17
C MET A 313 16.01 -8.43 -10.62
N LEU A 314 15.60 -9.69 -10.63
CA LEU A 314 16.38 -10.83 -10.15
C LEU A 314 17.63 -11.08 -11.01
N ASP A 315 17.50 -11.00 -12.33
CA ASP A 315 18.62 -11.11 -13.28
C ASP A 315 19.69 -10.05 -13.02
N LYS A 316 19.27 -8.80 -12.76
CA LYS A 316 20.18 -7.74 -12.32
C LYS A 316 20.87 -8.09 -11.00
N GLY A 317 20.13 -8.63 -10.03
CA GLY A 317 20.68 -9.08 -8.76
C GLY A 317 21.68 -10.23 -8.89
N MET A 318 21.52 -11.11 -9.88
CA MET A 318 22.50 -12.16 -10.20
C MET A 318 23.80 -11.57 -10.77
N VAL A 319 23.69 -10.62 -11.71
CA VAL A 319 24.87 -9.92 -12.25
C VAL A 319 25.64 -9.17 -11.15
N GLU A 320 24.93 -8.59 -10.19
CA GLU A 320 25.51 -7.87 -9.05
C GLU A 320 25.92 -8.78 -7.88
N ARG A 321 25.69 -10.10 -7.99
CA ARG A 321 25.97 -11.10 -6.95
C ARG A 321 25.23 -10.89 -5.62
N THR A 322 24.18 -10.07 -5.63
CA THR A 322 23.20 -10.01 -4.53
C THR A 322 22.44 -11.33 -4.45
N ILE A 323 21.98 -11.82 -5.60
CA ILE A 323 21.22 -13.07 -5.75
C ILE A 323 22.13 -14.15 -6.33
N GLN A 324 22.09 -15.35 -5.79
CA GLN A 324 22.87 -16.48 -6.30
C GLN A 324 22.14 -17.17 -7.46
N ASP A 325 20.87 -17.51 -7.26
CA ASP A 325 19.96 -18.06 -8.25
C ASP A 325 18.50 -17.73 -7.85
N TYR A 326 17.56 -18.00 -8.76
CA TYR A 326 16.13 -17.98 -8.46
C TYR A 326 15.41 -19.03 -9.31
N LYS A 327 14.33 -19.59 -8.77
CA LYS A 327 13.53 -20.64 -9.40
C LYS A 327 12.05 -20.38 -9.15
N ASP A 328 11.21 -20.92 -10.02
CA ASP A 328 9.80 -21.09 -9.66
C ASP A 328 9.66 -22.16 -8.56
N ILE A 329 8.55 -22.11 -7.83
CA ILE A 329 8.31 -22.96 -6.67
C ILE A 329 8.30 -24.45 -7.00
N LEU A 330 7.82 -24.83 -8.19
CA LEU A 330 7.76 -26.24 -8.60
C LEU A 330 9.17 -26.78 -8.82
N LYS A 331 10.00 -26.04 -9.56
CA LYS A 331 11.39 -26.43 -9.79
C LYS A 331 12.17 -26.51 -8.48
N GLN A 332 12.01 -25.53 -7.58
CA GLN A 332 12.65 -25.55 -6.27
C GLN A 332 12.20 -26.78 -5.45
N ALA A 333 10.90 -27.08 -5.39
CA ALA A 333 10.38 -28.23 -4.66
C ALA A 333 10.92 -29.57 -5.21
N MET A 334 11.07 -29.69 -6.53
CA MET A 334 11.65 -30.88 -7.17
C MET A 334 13.14 -31.05 -6.84
N GLU A 335 13.91 -29.96 -6.86
CA GLU A 335 15.34 -30.00 -6.53
C GLU A 335 15.58 -30.30 -5.03
N ASP A 336 14.75 -29.73 -4.16
CA ASP A 336 14.76 -30.01 -2.71
C ASP A 336 14.17 -31.39 -2.37
N LYS A 337 13.58 -32.07 -3.36
CA LYS A 337 12.93 -33.39 -3.25
C LYS A 337 11.82 -33.43 -2.19
N LEU A 338 11.04 -32.35 -2.09
CA LEU A 338 9.93 -32.26 -1.14
C LEU A 338 8.94 -33.41 -1.38
N GLN A 339 8.57 -34.10 -0.31
CA GLN A 339 7.62 -35.23 -0.32
C GLN A 339 6.29 -34.87 0.34
N SER A 340 6.27 -33.83 1.17
CA SER A 340 5.11 -33.40 1.94
C SER A 340 4.84 -31.90 1.80
N ALA A 341 3.56 -31.53 1.93
CA ALA A 341 3.16 -30.12 2.00
C ALA A 341 3.69 -29.42 3.27
N SER A 342 3.98 -30.16 4.35
CA SER A 342 4.55 -29.61 5.59
C SER A 342 5.99 -29.09 5.44
N GLU A 343 6.67 -29.42 4.34
CA GLU A 343 8.03 -28.95 4.05
C GLU A 343 8.05 -27.61 3.30
N LEU A 344 6.89 -27.14 2.81
CA LEU A 344 6.76 -25.84 2.17
C LEU A 344 6.74 -24.73 3.22
N PRO A 345 7.46 -23.61 3.00
CA PRO A 345 7.39 -22.44 3.88
C PRO A 345 5.96 -21.93 4.02
N TYR A 346 5.55 -21.63 5.25
CA TYR A 346 4.20 -21.24 5.59
C TYR A 346 4.14 -19.77 6.02
N PHE A 347 3.72 -18.89 5.11
CA PHE A 347 3.65 -17.45 5.33
C PHE A 347 2.23 -16.99 5.70
N GLU A 348 2.12 -15.83 6.36
CA GLU A 348 0.83 -15.14 6.52
C GLU A 348 0.36 -14.56 5.18
#